data_AF-A0A529LTW7-F1
#
_entry.id   AF-A0A529LTW7-F1
#
_cell.length_a   1.000
_cell.length_b   1.000
_cell.length_c   1.000
_cell.angle_alpha   90.00
_cell.angle_beta   90.00
_cell.angle_gamma   90.00
#
_symmetry.space_group_name_H-M   'P 1'
#
loop_
_entity.id
_entity.type
_entity.pdbx_description
1 polymer ?
#
loop_
_entity_poly.entity_id
_entity_poly.type
_entity_poly.pdbx_seq_one_letter_code
_entity_poly.pdbx_strand_id
1 'polypeptide(L)'
;REIGLLTWEAKYLPAEQASTICPARVGSSLATLLRDISIATFRACECRDYARLDVRIDRSGQPFVLEINTMPGLSMQSEYVLAAIAAGHSYSSLINRILDVAHKRYFGIGIP
;
A
#
# COMPACT_ATOMS: atom_id res chain seq x y z
N ARG A 1 23.12 9.86 14.03
CA ARG A 1 22.08 8.86 13.68
C ARG A 1 21.63 9.18 12.28
N GLU A 2 21.97 8.35 11.31
CA GLU A 2 21.51 8.56 9.93
C GLU A 2 19.99 8.45 9.89
N ILE A 3 19.32 9.47 9.37
CA ILE A 3 17.86 9.49 9.31
C ILE A 3 17.49 8.66 8.09
N GLY A 4 17.03 7.42 8.30
CA GLY A 4 16.49 6.58 7.22
C GLY A 4 15.20 7.21 6.69
N LEU A 5 15.34 8.17 5.78
CA LEU A 5 14.29 8.84 5.03
C LEU A 5 14.22 8.23 3.64
N LEU A 6 13.01 8.04 3.14
CA LEU A 6 12.77 7.67 1.76
C LEU A 6 12.67 8.96 0.93
N THR A 7 13.82 9.50 0.54
CA THR A 7 13.92 10.74 -0.26
C THR A 7 13.39 10.54 -1.67
N TRP A 8 13.33 11.62 -2.46
CA TRP A 8 12.99 11.53 -3.87
C TRP A 8 14.01 10.66 -4.63
N GLU A 9 15.29 10.86 -4.37
CA GLU A 9 16.39 10.10 -4.97
C GLU A 9 16.24 8.60 -4.67
N ALA A 10 16.01 8.25 -3.41
CA ALA A 10 15.78 6.87 -2.98
C ALA A 10 14.52 6.23 -3.60
N LYS A 11 13.55 7.03 -4.08
CA LYS A 11 12.35 6.54 -4.76
C LYS A 11 12.55 6.36 -6.27
N TYR A 12 13.29 7.26 -6.91
CA TYR A 12 13.28 7.38 -8.37
C TYR A 12 14.63 7.14 -9.04
N LEU A 13 15.75 7.25 -8.33
CA LEU A 13 17.07 6.98 -8.89
C LEU A 13 17.44 5.51 -8.66
N PRO A 14 17.66 4.71 -9.72
CA PRO A 14 17.98 3.29 -9.58
C PRO A 14 19.21 3.01 -8.70
N ALA A 15 20.19 3.93 -8.70
CA ALA A 15 21.42 3.81 -7.92
C ALA A 15 21.21 3.99 -6.41
N GLU A 16 20.12 4.64 -5.98
CA GLU A 16 19.83 4.96 -4.57
C GLU A 16 18.62 4.20 -4.02
N GLN A 17 17.96 3.39 -4.85
CA GLN A 17 16.80 2.62 -4.44
C GLN A 17 17.18 1.53 -3.43
N ALA A 18 16.53 1.58 -2.27
CA ALA A 18 16.61 0.52 -1.29
C ALA A 18 15.87 -0.73 -1.77
N SER A 19 16.33 -1.91 -1.33
CA SER A 19 15.63 -3.16 -1.63
C SER A 19 14.29 -3.22 -0.91
N THR A 20 13.23 -3.47 -1.68
CA THR A 20 11.88 -3.68 -1.13
C THR A 20 11.69 -5.16 -0.78
N ILE A 21 11.23 -5.44 0.45
CA ILE A 21 10.92 -6.80 0.91
C ILE A 21 9.40 -6.93 1.02
N CYS A 22 8.81 -7.73 0.13
CA CYS A 22 7.38 -8.03 0.12
C CYS A 22 7.16 -9.55 0.01
N PRO A 23 6.40 -10.19 0.92
CA PRO A 23 5.81 -9.61 2.14
C PRO A 23 6.85 -9.13 3.16
N ALA A 24 6.50 -8.14 3.97
CA ALA A 24 7.36 -7.65 5.05
C ALA A 24 7.66 -8.78 6.06
N ARG A 25 8.92 -8.86 6.50
CA ARG A 25 9.39 -9.87 7.48
C ARG A 25 9.05 -9.44 8.90
N VAL A 26 7.77 -9.52 9.26
CA VAL A 26 7.25 -9.18 10.60
C VAL A 26 6.42 -10.32 11.18
N GLY A 27 6.30 -10.37 12.51
CA GLY A 27 5.46 -11.37 13.18
C GLY A 27 3.98 -11.24 12.80
N SER A 28 3.23 -12.35 12.90
CA SER A 28 1.82 -12.41 12.52
C SER A 28 0.92 -11.45 13.30
N SER A 29 1.22 -11.22 14.58
CA SER A 29 0.52 -10.24 15.42
C SER A 29 0.68 -8.82 14.90
N LEU A 30 1.91 -8.40 14.61
CA LEU A 30 2.21 -7.09 14.03
C LEU A 30 1.62 -6.95 12.63
N ALA A 31 1.71 -7.98 11.79
CA ALA A 31 1.09 -7.96 10.46
C ALA A 31 -0.43 -7.76 10.53
N THR A 32 -1.10 -8.40 11.50
CA THR A 32 -2.55 -8.22 11.72
C THR A 32 -2.85 -6.81 12.18
N LEU A 33 -2.11 -6.30 13.17
CA LEU A 33 -2.26 -4.92 13.66
C LEU A 33 -2.08 -3.89 12.54
N LEU A 34 -1.08 -4.05 11.66
CA LEU A 34 -0.86 -3.15 10.53
C LEU A 34 -2.02 -3.16 9.52
N ARG A 35 -2.64 -4.33 9.27
CA ARG A 35 -3.84 -4.42 8.42
C ARG A 35 -5.03 -3.71 9.05
N ASP A 36 -5.24 -3.91 10.35
CA ASP A 36 -6.35 -3.28 11.07
C ASP A 36 -6.20 -1.74 11.08
N ILE A 37 -4.99 -1.23 11.35
CA ILE A 37 -4.66 0.20 11.23
C ILE A 37 -4.90 0.71 9.80
N SER A 38 -4.54 -0.08 8.78
CA SER A 38 -4.76 0.30 7.37
C SER A 38 -6.23 0.46 7.04
N ILE A 39 -7.08 -0.49 7.47
CA ILE A 39 -8.52 -0.43 7.25
C ILE A 39 -9.16 0.72 8.04
N ALA A 40 -8.74 0.91 9.30
CA ALA A 40 -9.25 1.98 10.14
C ALA A 40 -8.90 3.36 9.57
N THR A 41 -7.66 3.58 9.16
CA THR A 41 -7.22 4.84 8.54
C THR A 41 -7.95 5.10 7.23
N PHE A 42 -8.08 4.09 6.36
CA PHE A 42 -8.82 4.22 5.10
C PHE A 42 -10.26 4.70 5.32
N ARG A 43 -10.96 4.12 6.31
CA ARG A 43 -12.33 4.51 6.67
C ARG A 43 -12.38 5.91 7.29
N ALA A 44 -11.47 6.22 8.20
CA ALA A 44 -11.42 7.51 8.89
C ALA A 44 -11.13 8.68 7.92
N CYS A 45 -10.38 8.42 6.85
CA CYS A 45 -10.10 9.38 5.79
C CYS A 45 -11.13 9.36 4.66
N GLU A 46 -12.26 8.66 4.82
CA GLU A 46 -13.34 8.53 3.83
C GLU A 46 -12.83 8.15 2.42
N CYS A 47 -11.76 7.36 2.38
CA CYS A 47 -11.16 6.92 1.14
C CYS A 47 -12.12 5.98 0.41
N ARG A 48 -12.00 5.97 -0.91
CA ARG A 48 -12.82 5.16 -1.80
C ARG A 48 -11.93 4.37 -2.73
N ASP A 49 -12.43 3.22 -3.14
CA ASP A 49 -11.86 2.32 -4.14
C ASP A 49 -10.52 1.67 -3.74
N TYR A 50 -9.45 2.44 -3.59
CA TYR A 50 -8.14 1.96 -3.19
C TYR A 50 -7.26 3.08 -2.62
N ALA A 51 -6.29 2.72 -1.78
CA ALA A 51 -5.26 3.62 -1.30
C ALA A 51 -4.06 2.79 -0.78
N ARG A 52 -2.90 3.42 -0.65
CA ARG A 52 -1.74 2.85 0.06
C ARG A 52 -1.54 3.59 1.38
N LEU A 53 -1.37 2.85 2.46
CA LEU A 53 -1.02 3.41 3.76
C LEU A 53 0.48 3.22 4.02
N ASP A 54 1.16 4.31 4.37
CA ASP A 54 2.58 4.28 4.72
C ASP A 54 2.72 4.38 6.24
N VAL A 55 3.41 3.41 6.84
CA VAL A 55 3.53 3.26 8.30
C VAL A 55 5.00 3.16 8.68
N ARG A 56 5.39 3.81 9.78
CA ARG A 56 6.69 3.65 10.42
C ARG A 56 6.54 2.88 11.72
N ILE A 57 7.45 1.95 11.96
CA ILE A 57 7.49 1.17 13.21
C ILE A 57 8.72 1.62 14.00
N ASP A 58 8.54 1.89 15.28
CA ASP A 58 9.65 2.26 16.16
C ASP A 58 10.43 1.03 16.68
N ARG A 59 11.40 1.26 17.58
CA ARG A 59 12.24 0.19 18.13
C ARG A 59 11.49 -0.75 19.09
N SER A 60 10.36 -0.31 19.63
CA SER A 60 9.50 -1.11 20.50
C SER A 60 8.47 -1.94 19.72
N GLY A 61 8.41 -1.76 18.39
CA GLY A 61 7.41 -2.41 17.54
C GLY A 61 6.10 -1.61 17.44
N GLN A 62 6.06 -0.39 17.95
CA GLN A 62 4.87 0.46 17.88
C GLN A 62 4.72 1.05 16.46
N PRO A 63 3.59 0.81 15.75
CA PRO A 63 3.31 1.44 14.46
C PRO A 63 2.81 2.88 14.61
N PHE A 64 3.21 3.72 13.65
CA PHE A 64 2.80 5.12 13.47
C PHE A 64 2.41 5.35 12.01
N VAL A 65 1.18 5.78 11.77
CA VAL A 65 0.73 6.18 10.44
C VAL A 65 1.48 7.45 10.02
N LEU A 66 2.11 7.41 8.84
CA LEU A 66 2.76 8.60 8.27
C LEU A 66 1.81 9.34 7.36
N GLU A 67 1.26 8.64 6.38
CA GLU A 67 0.37 9.20 5.37
C GLU A 67 -0.49 8.12 4.72
N ILE A 68 -1.57 8.56 4.07
CA ILE A 68 -2.37 7.75 3.17
C ILE A 68 -2.27 8.36 1.77
N ASN A 69 -1.88 7.52 0.81
CA ASN A 69 -1.80 7.86 -0.60
C ASN A 69 -3.09 7.36 -1.28
N THR A 70 -4.02 8.27 -1.58
CA THR A 70 -5.31 7.96 -2.22
C THR A 70 -5.20 7.63 -3.71
N MET A 71 -4.06 7.94 -4.31
CA MET A 71 -3.69 7.56 -5.68
C MET A 71 -2.23 7.11 -5.69
N PRO A 72 -1.92 5.91 -5.16
CA PRO A 72 -0.57 5.39 -5.18
C PRO A 72 -0.13 5.10 -6.62
N GLY A 73 1.19 5.07 -6.84
CA GLY A 73 1.76 4.63 -8.12
C GLY A 73 1.24 3.24 -8.50
N LEU A 74 0.96 3.05 -9.80
CA LEU A 74 0.48 1.79 -10.37
C LEU A 74 1.47 1.19 -11.38
N SER A 75 2.72 1.66 -11.43
CA SER A 75 3.75 0.96 -12.21
C SER A 75 3.99 -0.43 -11.65
N MET A 76 4.47 -1.37 -12.48
CA MET A 76 4.72 -2.75 -12.02
C MET A 76 5.72 -2.85 -10.86
N GLN A 77 6.60 -1.86 -10.72
CA GLN A 77 7.60 -1.77 -9.66
C GLN A 77 7.10 -1.00 -8.42
N SER A 78 5.92 -0.37 -8.48
CA SER A 78 5.36 0.38 -7.35
C SER A 78 4.99 -0.54 -6.18
N GLU A 79 5.12 -0.02 -4.96
CA GLU A 79 4.93 -0.81 -3.74
C GLU A 79 3.49 -1.31 -3.60
N TYR A 80 2.51 -0.54 -4.07
CA TYR A 80 1.10 -0.95 -4.07
C TYR A 80 0.87 -2.16 -4.96
N VAL A 81 1.44 -2.17 -6.17
CA VAL A 81 1.35 -3.30 -7.10
C VAL A 81 2.12 -4.51 -6.58
N LEU A 82 3.32 -4.32 -6.03
CA LEU A 82 4.11 -5.40 -5.42
C LEU A 82 3.36 -6.06 -4.24
N ALA A 83 2.69 -5.26 -3.40
CA ALA A 83 1.87 -5.78 -2.30
C ALA A 83 0.66 -6.58 -2.81
N ALA A 84 -0.02 -6.11 -3.86
CA ALA A 84 -1.14 -6.83 -4.46
C ALA A 84 -0.69 -8.15 -5.11
N ILE A 85 0.45 -8.17 -5.79
CA ILE A 85 1.02 -9.39 -6.37
C ILE A 85 1.37 -10.39 -5.28
N ALA A 86 2.01 -9.94 -4.20
CA ALA A 86 2.29 -10.80 -3.05
C ALA A 86 1.01 -11.34 -2.37
N ALA A 87 -0.13 -10.65 -2.52
CA ALA A 87 -1.44 -11.09 -2.07
C ALA A 87 -2.16 -12.02 -3.08
N GLY A 88 -1.54 -12.36 -4.21
CA GLY A 88 -2.07 -13.30 -5.21
C GLY A 88 -2.75 -12.67 -6.42
N HIS A 89 -2.69 -11.35 -6.58
CA HIS A 89 -3.21 -10.69 -7.78
C HIS A 89 -2.20 -10.71 -8.93
N SER A 90 -2.64 -10.96 -10.16
CA SER A 90 -1.88 -10.49 -11.33
C SER A 90 -2.05 -8.98 -11.50
N TYR A 91 -1.12 -8.31 -12.17
CA TYR A 91 -1.24 -6.89 -12.48
C TYR A 91 -2.57 -6.56 -13.16
N SER A 92 -2.93 -7.31 -14.20
CA SER A 92 -4.21 -7.12 -14.90
C SER A 92 -5.42 -7.34 -13.99
N SER A 93 -5.37 -8.34 -13.09
CA SER A 93 -6.47 -8.58 -12.14
C SER A 93 -6.62 -7.43 -11.14
N LEU A 94 -5.52 -6.81 -10.72
CA LEU A 94 -5.54 -5.65 -9.83
C LEU A 94 -6.17 -4.43 -10.53
N ILE A 95 -5.73 -4.12 -11.75
CA ILE A 95 -6.26 -2.99 -12.52
C ILE A 95 -7.77 -3.18 -12.78
N ASN A 96 -8.17 -4.39 -13.22
CA ASN A 96 -9.58 -4.71 -13.43
C ASN A 96 -10.37 -4.62 -12.12
N ARG A 97 -9.79 -5.01 -10.99
CA ARG A 97 -10.45 -4.91 -9.69
C ARG A 97 -10.69 -3.45 -9.27
N ILE A 98 -9.71 -2.57 -9.47
CA ILE A 98 -9.87 -1.13 -9.21
C ILE A 98 -11.01 -0.57 -10.06
N LEU A 99 -11.03 -0.91 -11.35
CA LEU A 99 -12.07 -0.48 -12.27
C LEU A 99 -13.46 -1.01 -11.86
N ASP A 100 -13.57 -2.29 -11.49
CA ASP A 100 -14.82 -2.91 -11.02
C ASP A 100 -15.34 -2.26 -9.73
N VAL A 101 -14.47 -1.93 -8.78
CA VAL A 101 -14.87 -1.25 -7.54
C VAL A 101 -15.41 0.16 -7.84
N ALA A 102 -14.72 0.92 -8.70
CA ALA A 102 -15.18 2.24 -9.12
C ALA A 102 -16.52 2.15 -9.89
N HIS A 103 -16.66 1.18 -10.79
CA HIS A 103 -17.88 0.94 -11.55
C HIS A 103 -19.06 0.60 -10.64
N LYS A 104 -18.88 -0.32 -9.69
CA LYS A 104 -19.90 -0.66 -8.67
C LYS A 104 -20.34 0.55 -7.87
N ARG A 105 -19.39 1.42 -7.48
CA ARG A 105 -19.69 2.63 -6.71
C ARG A 105 -20.53 3.64 -7.51
N TYR A 106 -20.28 3.81 -8.81
CA TYR A 106 -21.00 4.78 -9.63
C TYR A 106 -22.31 4.24 -10.23
N PHE A 107 -22.35 2.96 -10.58
CA PHE A 107 -23.47 2.37 -11.33
C PHE A 107 -24.25 1.31 -10.54
N GLY A 108 -23.79 0.92 -9.35
CA GLY A 108 -24.46 -0.08 -8.50
C GLY A 108 -24.26 -1.53 -8.95
N ILE A 109 -23.57 -1.77 -10.06
CA ILE A 109 -23.33 -3.10 -10.64
C ILE A 109 -21.85 -3.30 -11.00
N GLY A 110 -21.41 -4.56 -11.02
CA GLY A 110 -20.07 -4.92 -11.50
C GLY A 110 -19.91 -4.75 -12.99
N ILE A 111 -18.67 -4.77 -13.44
CA ILE A 111 -18.37 -4.83 -14.87
C ILE A 111 -18.77 -6.22 -15.37
N PRO A 112 -19.53 -6.31 -16.48
CA PRO A 112 -19.94 -7.58 -17.08
C PRO A 112 -18.75 -8.50 -17.44
#